data_AF-A0A3D1V421-F1
#
_entry.id   AF-A0A3D1V421-F1
#
_cell.length_a   1.000
_cell.length_b   1.000
_cell.length_c   1.000
_cell.angle_alpha   90.00
_cell.angle_beta   90.00
_cell.angle_gamma   90.00
#
_symmetry.space_group_name_H-M   'P 1'
#
loop_
_entity.id
_entity.type
_entity.pdbx_description
1 polymer ?
#
loop_
_entity_poly.entity_id
_entity_poly.type
_entity_poly.pdbx_seq_one_letter_code
_entity_poly.pdbx_strand_id
1 'polypeptide(L)'
;MDPKLIESVRWREIGPHRGGRVVAVAGHPTEIGTFYFGACAGGVWKTTSGGAYWENVSDGYFGTSAIGAIAVPVSDPNVIYVGTGESEIRS
;
A
#
# COMPACT_ATOMS: atom_id res chain seq x y z
N MET A 1 -4.55 -3.99 34.99
CA MET A 1 -4.89 -4.48 33.64
C MET A 1 -3.74 -5.36 33.20
N ASP A 2 -3.98 -6.63 32.85
CA ASP A 2 -2.91 -7.58 32.50
C ASP A 2 -2.28 -7.18 31.14
N PRO A 3 -0.96 -6.90 31.08
CA PRO A 3 -0.27 -6.52 29.83
C PRO A 3 -0.45 -7.54 28.70
N LYS A 4 -0.57 -8.84 29.03
CA LYS A 4 -0.75 -9.91 28.05
C LYS A 4 -2.06 -9.79 27.25
N LEU A 5 -3.05 -9.12 27.82
CA LEU A 5 -4.32 -8.91 27.14
C LEU A 5 -4.16 -7.99 25.92
N ILE A 6 -3.25 -7.01 26.00
CA ILE A 6 -3.01 -6.02 24.95
C ILE A 6 -2.13 -6.59 23.82
N GLU A 7 -1.22 -7.52 24.13
CA GLU A 7 -0.37 -8.21 23.14
C GLU A 7 -1.17 -9.05 22.13
N SER A 8 -2.36 -9.52 22.53
CA SER A 8 -3.26 -10.29 21.66
C SER A 8 -4.10 -9.43 20.73
N VAL A 9 -4.14 -8.11 20.95
CA VAL A 9 -4.96 -7.19 20.16
C VAL A 9 -4.35 -7.04 18.77
N ARG A 10 -5.22 -6.96 17.76
CA ARG A 10 -4.85 -6.74 16.37
C ARG A 10 -5.54 -5.48 15.87
N TRP A 11 -4.78 -4.66 15.17
CA TRP A 11 -5.34 -3.55 14.44
C TRP A 11 -6.27 -4.08 13.35
N ARG A 12 -7.42 -3.43 13.21
CA ARG A 12 -8.38 -3.70 12.15
C ARG A 12 -8.87 -2.38 11.57
N GLU A 13 -9.16 -2.39 10.28
CA GLU A 13 -9.81 -1.27 9.62
C GLU A 13 -11.25 -1.12 10.13
N ILE A 14 -11.69 0.13 10.29
CA ILE A 14 -13.05 0.49 10.79
C ILE A 14 -13.88 1.16 9.67
N GLY A 15 -13.29 1.37 8.49
CA GLY A 15 -13.92 2.03 7.35
C GLY A 15 -13.37 3.44 7.03
N PRO A 16 -13.75 4.02 5.87
CA PRO A 16 -14.47 3.38 4.77
C PRO A 16 -13.58 2.43 3.96
N HIS A 17 -14.12 1.24 3.68
CA HIS A 17 -13.46 0.24 2.86
C HIS A 17 -13.20 0.83 1.47
N ARG A 18 -11.93 1.05 1.12
CA ARG A 18 -11.48 1.68 -0.15
C ARG A 18 -11.75 3.20 -0.25
N GLY A 19 -11.57 3.94 0.83
CA GLY A 19 -11.50 5.41 0.80
C GLY A 19 -10.08 5.94 0.62
N GLY A 20 -9.96 7.17 0.08
CA GLY A 20 -8.69 7.88 -0.03
C GLY A 20 -8.25 8.18 -1.46
N ARG A 21 -7.25 9.05 -1.60
CA ARG A 21 -6.69 9.44 -2.90
C ARG A 21 -5.49 8.56 -3.22
N VAL A 22 -5.44 8.08 -4.46
CA VAL A 22 -4.35 7.27 -5.02
C VAL A 22 -3.79 8.02 -6.22
N VAL A 23 -2.47 8.14 -6.29
CA VAL A 23 -1.76 8.81 -7.40
C VAL A 23 -0.71 7.93 -8.08
N ALA A 24 -0.38 6.79 -7.47
CA ALA A 24 0.58 5.84 -7.99
C ALA A 24 -0.02 4.45 -8.09
N VAL A 25 0.15 3.79 -9.23
CA VAL A 25 -0.28 2.41 -9.46
C VAL A 25 0.77 1.68 -10.30
N ALA A 26 0.99 0.40 -10.01
CA ALA A 26 1.86 -0.47 -10.81
C ALA A 26 1.33 -1.91 -10.82
N GLY A 27 1.44 -2.59 -11.95
CA GLY A 27 1.06 -4.00 -12.08
C GLY A 27 2.29 -4.91 -12.06
N HIS A 28 2.09 -6.14 -11.60
CA HIS A 28 3.11 -7.17 -11.77
C HIS A 28 3.19 -7.56 -13.25
N PRO A 29 4.39 -7.69 -13.85
CA PRO A 29 4.54 -7.93 -15.28
C PRO A 29 4.05 -9.32 -15.74
N THR A 30 4.03 -10.31 -14.85
CA THR A 30 3.71 -11.71 -15.19
C THR A 30 2.58 -12.32 -14.36
N GLU A 31 2.20 -11.69 -13.24
CA GLU A 31 1.19 -12.24 -12.33
C GLU A 31 -0.12 -11.48 -12.51
N ILE A 32 -1.03 -12.10 -13.25
CA ILE A 32 -2.34 -11.52 -13.50
C ILE A 32 -3.09 -11.41 -12.16
N GLY A 33 -3.62 -10.22 -11.88
CA GLY A 33 -4.31 -9.95 -10.63
C GLY A 33 -3.42 -9.39 -9.52
N THR A 34 -2.09 -9.35 -9.72
CA THR A 34 -1.15 -8.73 -8.79
C THR A 34 -0.92 -7.26 -9.15
N PHE A 35 -1.33 -6.36 -8.26
CA PHE A 35 -1.19 -4.92 -8.42
C PHE A 35 -0.77 -4.24 -7.13
N TYR A 36 -0.17 -3.06 -7.28
CA TYR A 36 0.25 -2.19 -6.20
C TYR A 36 -0.33 -0.80 -6.41
N PHE A 37 -0.74 -0.15 -5.32
CA PHE A 37 -1.05 1.27 -5.34
C PHE A 37 -0.39 2.01 -4.19
N GLY A 38 -0.12 3.30 -4.43
CA GLY A 38 0.40 4.24 -3.46
C GLY A 38 -0.68 5.24 -3.07
N ALA A 39 -1.01 5.27 -1.78
CA ALA A 39 -1.94 6.25 -1.23
C ALA A 39 -1.23 7.59 -0.98
N CYS A 40 -1.94 8.69 -1.20
CA CYS A 40 -1.45 10.04 -0.85
C CYS A 40 -1.22 10.18 0.66
N ALA A 41 -2.04 9.49 1.45
CA ALA A 41 -1.84 9.26 2.86
C ALA A 41 -2.36 7.86 3.17
N GLY A 42 -1.45 6.91 3.39
CA GLY A 42 -1.81 5.53 3.71
C GLY A 42 -0.81 4.47 3.26
N GLY A 43 0.33 4.85 2.69
CA GLY A 43 1.39 3.92 2.34
C GLY A 43 1.14 3.14 1.05
N VAL A 44 1.77 1.97 0.94
CA VAL A 44 1.71 1.09 -0.22
C VAL A 44 0.84 -0.10 0.08
N TRP A 45 -0.03 -0.41 -0.87
CA TRP A 45 -0.98 -1.51 -0.78
C TRP A 45 -0.77 -2.47 -1.95
N LYS A 46 -0.91 -3.77 -1.67
CA LYS A 46 -0.81 -4.86 -2.64
C LYS A 46 -2.13 -5.61 -2.74
N THR A 47 -2.43 -6.10 -3.93
CA THR A 47 -3.46 -7.12 -4.16
C THR A 47 -2.87 -8.25 -4.99
N THR A 48 -3.40 -9.45 -4.82
CA THR A 48 -3.17 -10.63 -5.69
C THR A 48 -4.48 -11.20 -6.25
N SER A 49 -5.60 -10.54 -5.95
CA SER A 49 -6.97 -10.99 -6.26
C SER A 49 -7.64 -10.12 -7.34
N GLY A 50 -6.85 -9.34 -8.08
CA GLY A 50 -7.39 -8.39 -9.05
C GLY A 50 -8.13 -7.21 -8.42
N GLY A 51 -7.78 -6.85 -7.18
CA GLY A 51 -8.36 -5.69 -6.48
C GLY A 51 -9.55 -6.01 -5.58
N ALA A 52 -9.92 -7.28 -5.40
CA ALA A 52 -10.94 -7.68 -4.44
C ALA A 52 -10.48 -7.41 -2.99
N TYR A 53 -9.25 -7.82 -2.66
CA TYR A 53 -8.61 -7.65 -1.35
C TYR A 53 -7.30 -6.88 -1.48
N TRP A 54 -7.02 -6.05 -0.48
CA TRP A 54 -5.80 -5.24 -0.42
C TRP A 54 -5.14 -5.39 0.95
N GLU A 55 -3.82 -5.55 0.95
CA GLU A 55 -2.98 -5.62 2.13
C GLU A 55 -1.98 -4.45 2.14
N ASN A 56 -1.74 -3.85 3.31
CA ASN A 56 -0.70 -2.84 3.46
C ASN A 56 0.66 -3.53 3.57
N VAL A 57 1.61 -3.11 2.74
CA VAL A 57 2.98 -3.68 2.69
C VAL A 57 4.06 -2.70 3.15
N SER A 58 3.66 -1.51 3.63
CA SER A 58 4.56 -0.43 4.03
C SER A 58 4.61 -0.17 5.54
N ASP A 59 3.60 -0.61 6.28
CA ASP A 59 3.49 -0.36 7.71
C ASP A 59 4.69 -0.92 8.47
N GLY A 60 5.28 -0.10 9.34
CA GLY A 60 6.48 -0.44 10.11
C GLY A 60 7.81 -0.26 9.37
N TYR A 61 7.80 0.04 8.07
CA TYR A 61 9.01 0.23 7.27
C TYR A 61 9.27 1.69 6.86
N PHE A 62 8.21 2.43 6.53
CA PHE A 62 8.36 3.79 6.02
C PHE A 62 8.19 4.85 7.12
N GLY A 63 9.01 5.90 7.06
CA GLY A 63 8.87 7.09 7.92
C GLY A 63 7.81 8.09 7.42
N THR A 64 7.18 7.83 6.28
CA THR A 64 6.13 8.67 5.69
C THR A 64 5.07 7.80 5.03
N SER A 65 3.82 8.26 5.10
CA SER A 65 2.66 7.57 4.53
C SER A 65 2.28 8.08 3.14
N ALA A 66 2.97 9.11 2.63
CA ALA A 66 2.69 9.71 1.33
C ALA A 66 3.49 9.04 0.23
N ILE A 67 2.79 8.44 -0.73
CA ILE A 67 3.38 7.69 -1.85
C ILE A 67 2.92 8.27 -3.18
N GLY A 68 3.88 8.76 -3.97
CA GLY A 68 3.64 9.47 -5.21
C GLY A 68 4.10 8.70 -6.46
N ALA A 69 4.93 7.68 -6.30
CA ALA A 69 5.37 6.84 -7.41
C ALA A 69 5.60 5.39 -6.97
N ILE A 70 5.25 4.43 -7.83
CA ILE A 70 5.55 3.01 -7.65
C ILE A 70 5.99 2.45 -9.00
N ALA A 71 7.04 1.64 -9.01
CA ALA A 71 7.48 0.91 -10.20
C ALA A 71 7.85 -0.53 -9.83
N VAL A 72 7.43 -1.47 -10.68
CA VAL A 72 7.84 -2.88 -10.63
C VAL A 72 8.75 -3.12 -11.83
N PRO A 73 10.04 -3.42 -11.64
CA PRO A 73 10.96 -3.69 -12.74
C PRO A 73 10.65 -5.06 -13.35
N VAL A 74 10.66 -5.15 -14.68
CA VAL A 74 10.44 -6.41 -15.40
C VAL A 74 11.60 -7.40 -15.17
N SER A 75 12.80 -6.88 -14.90
CA SER A 75 14.00 -7.69 -14.68
C SER A 75 13.97 -8.48 -13.37
N ASP A 76 13.33 -7.95 -12.33
CA ASP A 76 13.14 -8.63 -11.05
C ASP A 76 11.85 -8.16 -10.36
N PRO A 77 10.71 -8.77 -10.68
CA PRO A 77 9.41 -8.36 -10.14
C PRO A 77 9.25 -8.59 -8.63
N ASN A 78 10.22 -9.23 -7.97
CA ASN A 78 10.23 -9.39 -6.51
C ASN A 78 10.63 -8.11 -5.78
N VAL A 79 11.25 -7.16 -6.49
CA VAL A 79 11.62 -5.85 -5.96
C VAL A 79 10.61 -4.82 -6.45
N ILE A 80 10.16 -3.94 -5.56
CA ILE A 80 9.37 -2.76 -5.94
C ILE A 80 10.09 -1.50 -5.51
N TYR A 81 10.05 -0.49 -6.37
CA TYR A 81 10.58 0.84 -6.06
C TYR A 81 9.43 1.76 -5.69
N VAL A 82 9.60 2.50 -4.60
CA VAL A 82 8.59 3.38 -4.04
C VAL A 82 9.17 4.78 -3.89
N GLY A 83 8.57 5.75 -4.58
CA GLY A 83 8.86 7.16 -4.41
C GLY A 83 7.93 7.77 -3.36
N THR A 84 8.51 8.23 -2.26
CA THR A 84 7.77 8.90 -1.19
C THR A 84 7.55 10.38 -1.49
N GLY A 85 6.56 10.97 -0.83
CA GLY A 85 6.01 12.29 -1.16
C GLY A 85 4.94 12.19 -2.24
N GLU A 86 4.10 13.21 -2.35
CA GLU A 86 3.02 13.28 -3.33
C GLU A 86 2.93 14.71 -3.85
N SER A 87 2.65 14.87 -5.14
CA SER A 87 2.40 16.19 -5.72
C SER A 87 0.93 16.52 -5.55
N GLU A 88 0.61 17.60 -4.86
CA GLU A 88 -0.75 18.10 -4.80
C GLU A 88 -1.15 18.62 -6.19
N ILE A 89 -1.91 17.81 -6.95
CA ILE A 89 -2.51 18.26 -8.20
C ILE A 89 -3.63 19.25 -7.84
N ARG A 90 -3.28 20.54 -7.77
CA ARG A 90 -4.24 21.63 -7.53
C ARG A 90 -4.95 22.00 -8.84
N SER A 91 -6.28 21.98 -8.81
CA SER A 91 -7.17 22.50 -9.87
C SER A 91 -7.26 24.02 -9.84
#